data_AF-A0A246F2X4-F1
#
_entry.id   AF-A0A246F2X4-F1
#
_cell.length_a   1.000
_cell.length_b   1.000
_cell.length_c   1.000
_cell.angle_alpha   90.00
_cell.angle_beta   90.00
_cell.angle_gamma   90.00
#
_symmetry.space_group_name_H-M   'P 1'
#
loop_
_entity.id
_entity.type
_entity.pdbx_description
1 polymer ?
#
loop_
_entity_poly.entity_id
_entity_poly.type
_entity_poly.pdbx_seq_one_letter_code
_entity_poly.pdbx_strand_id
1 'polypeptide(L)'
;ADAAAQIADARKRGFRIVSALQDEGRDKVLLYKAVDQLRECLDTIINNPGSRRILFHGWNCAELDAIALPACHLLYQFLPNAATREISLCLYIRSNDIGLGAPFNMAEAAALLHLVGRLTGYTPRWFSYFIGDAHIYENHLD
;
A
#
# COMPACT_ATOMS: atom_id res chain seq x y z
N ALA A 1 -27.16 -2.89 -15.55
CA ALA A 1 -27.17 -1.63 -14.79
C ALA A 1 -26.97 -0.48 -15.77
N ASP A 2 -27.70 0.62 -15.60
CA ASP A 2 -27.60 1.81 -16.44
C ASP A 2 -26.18 2.42 -16.37
N ALA A 3 -25.60 2.74 -17.53
CA ALA A 3 -24.26 3.32 -17.64
C ALA A 3 -24.15 4.66 -16.90
N ALA A 4 -25.21 5.47 -16.90
CA ALA A 4 -25.25 6.72 -16.17
C ALA A 4 -25.16 6.50 -14.65
N ALA A 5 -25.83 5.46 -14.13
CA ALA A 5 -25.78 5.08 -12.72
C ALA A 5 -24.37 4.62 -12.30
N GLN A 6 -23.67 3.85 -13.15
CA GLN A 6 -22.30 3.41 -12.88
C GLN A 6 -21.30 4.59 -12.86
N ILE A 7 -21.45 5.53 -13.79
CA ILE A 7 -20.63 6.76 -13.83
C ILE A 7 -20.90 7.62 -12.59
N ALA A 8 -22.15 7.77 -12.20
CA ALA A 8 -22.52 8.51 -11.00
C ALA A 8 -21.93 7.89 -9.73
N ASP A 9 -21.95 6.56 -9.60
CA ASP A 9 -21.29 5.85 -8.50
C ASP A 9 -19.77 6.08 -8.49
N ALA A 10 -19.10 5.93 -9.64
CA ALA A 10 -17.66 6.15 -9.73
C ALA A 10 -17.27 7.59 -9.30
N ARG A 11 -18.06 8.60 -9.70
CA ARG A 11 -17.84 9.98 -9.28
C ARG A 11 -17.99 10.17 -7.77
N LYS A 12 -18.98 9.51 -7.14
CA LYS A 12 -19.11 9.51 -5.67
C LYS A 12 -17.89 8.91 -4.96
N ARG A 13 -17.21 7.94 -5.59
CA ARG A 13 -15.95 7.33 -5.11
C ARG A 13 -14.68 8.14 -5.45
N GLY A 14 -14.83 9.33 -6.02
CA GLY A 14 -13.73 10.27 -6.30
C GLY A 14 -13.10 10.12 -7.69
N PHE A 15 -13.69 9.35 -8.60
CA PHE A 15 -13.22 9.29 -9.98
C PHE A 15 -13.70 10.52 -10.77
N ARG A 16 -12.81 11.09 -11.58
CA ARG A 16 -13.14 12.13 -12.57
C ARG A 16 -13.21 11.55 -13.97
N ILE A 17 -14.10 12.08 -14.80
CA ILE A 17 -14.11 11.77 -16.23
C ILE A 17 -12.94 12.51 -16.88
N VAL A 18 -12.12 11.78 -17.63
CA VAL A 18 -10.99 12.32 -18.39
C VAL A 18 -11.43 12.60 -19.83
N SER A 19 -12.10 11.64 -20.46
CA SER A 19 -12.57 11.75 -21.84
C SER A 19 -13.70 10.76 -22.11
N ALA A 20 -14.47 11.02 -23.17
CA ALA A 20 -15.36 10.05 -23.79
C ALA A 20 -14.69 9.51 -25.07
N LEU A 21 -14.88 8.24 -25.38
CA LEU A 21 -14.28 7.59 -26.53
C LEU A 21 -15.23 6.56 -27.13
N GLN A 22 -15.10 6.32 -28.44
CA GLN A 22 -15.68 5.15 -29.06
C GLN A 22 -14.64 4.04 -29.13
N ASP A 23 -15.04 2.85 -28.68
CA ASP A 23 -14.21 1.66 -28.74
C ASP A 23 -15.07 0.47 -29.12
N GLU A 24 -14.69 -0.21 -30.20
CA GLU A 24 -15.47 -1.29 -30.84
C GLU A 24 -16.94 -0.91 -31.10
N GLY A 25 -17.18 0.32 -31.59
CA GLY A 25 -18.52 0.82 -31.90
C GLY A 25 -19.41 1.09 -30.68
N ARG A 26 -18.84 1.11 -29.47
CA ARG A 26 -19.55 1.44 -28.22
C ARG A 26 -19.00 2.72 -27.62
N ASP A 27 -19.90 3.59 -27.15
CA ASP A 27 -19.51 4.77 -26.38
C ASP A 27 -19.01 4.34 -24.99
N LYS A 28 -17.81 4.77 -24.64
CA LYS A 28 -17.15 4.54 -23.35
C LYS A 28 -16.67 5.86 -22.75
N VAL A 29 -16.40 5.84 -21.46
CA VAL A 29 -15.76 6.95 -20.75
C VAL A 29 -14.50 6.47 -20.05
N LEU A 30 -13.45 7.28 -20.13
CA LEU A 30 -12.23 7.08 -19.35
C LEU A 30 -12.37 7.81 -18.03
N LEU A 31 -12.24 7.07 -16.93
CA LEU A 31 -12.29 7.57 -15.57
C LEU A 31 -10.89 7.51 -14.94
N TYR A 32 -10.57 8.48 -14.10
CA TYR A 32 -9.28 8.55 -13.42
C TYR A 32 -9.46 8.92 -11.94
N LYS A 33 -8.65 8.30 -11.08
CA LYS A 33 -8.46 8.66 -9.67
C LYS A 33 -6.99 8.41 -9.31
N ALA A 34 -6.33 9.40 -8.70
CA ALA A 34 -5.08 9.16 -8.00
C ALA A 34 -5.42 8.54 -6.64
N VAL A 35 -5.09 7.27 -6.43
CA VAL A 35 -5.47 6.54 -5.21
C VAL A 35 -4.40 6.75 -4.14
N ASP A 36 -4.77 7.48 -3.09
CA ASP A 36 -3.93 7.67 -1.90
C ASP A 36 -4.13 6.50 -0.93
N GLN A 37 -3.46 5.38 -1.22
CA GLN A 37 -3.60 4.14 -0.46
C GLN A 37 -3.21 4.30 1.03
N LEU A 38 -2.19 5.13 1.32
CA LEU A 38 -1.72 5.34 2.68
C LEU A 38 -2.76 6.10 3.49
N ARG A 39 -3.34 7.18 2.94
CA ARG A 39 -4.42 7.90 3.60
C ARG A 39 -5.66 7.03 3.80
N GLU A 40 -6.04 6.25 2.79
CA GLU A 40 -7.16 5.30 2.90
C GLU A 40 -6.91 4.28 4.04
N CYS A 41 -5.65 3.87 4.28
CA CYS A 41 -5.30 3.05 5.44
C CYS A 41 -5.52 3.79 6.76
N LEU A 42 -5.01 5.02 6.92
CA LEU A 42 -5.20 5.83 8.13
C LEU A 42 -6.69 6.04 8.44
N ASP A 43 -7.46 6.43 7.43
CA ASP A 43 -8.91 6.63 7.54
C ASP A 43 -9.61 5.34 7.98
N THR A 44 -9.19 4.19 7.45
CA THR A 44 -9.77 2.89 7.83
C THR A 44 -9.38 2.49 9.26
N ILE A 45 -8.15 2.75 9.71
CA ILE A 45 -7.72 2.48 11.09
C ILE A 45 -8.58 3.28 12.10
N ILE A 46 -8.90 4.53 11.76
CA ILE A 46 -9.70 5.42 12.62
C ILE A 46 -11.18 5.01 12.61
N ASN A 47 -11.75 4.76 11.43
CA ASN A 47 -13.20 4.60 11.26
C ASN A 47 -13.68 3.13 11.33
N ASN A 48 -12.84 2.17 10.96
CA ASN A 48 -13.18 0.75 10.94
C ASN A 48 -11.95 -0.14 11.23
N PRO A 49 -11.40 -0.10 12.46
CA PRO A 49 -10.21 -0.87 12.83
C PRO A 49 -10.41 -2.39 12.77
N GLY A 50 -11.65 -2.90 12.70
CA GLY A 50 -11.90 -4.33 12.48
C GLY A 50 -11.60 -4.80 11.05
N SER A 51 -11.32 -3.88 10.13
CA SER A 51 -11.03 -4.21 8.73
C SER A 51 -9.77 -5.06 8.59
N ARG A 52 -9.85 -6.11 7.77
CA ARG A 52 -8.70 -6.94 7.37
C ARG A 52 -8.07 -6.52 6.04
N ARG A 53 -8.43 -5.33 5.55
CA ARG A 53 -8.04 -4.81 4.22
C ARG A 53 -7.23 -3.51 4.33
N ILE A 54 -6.59 -3.28 5.47
CA ILE A 54 -5.81 -2.08 5.74
C ILE A 54 -4.38 -2.32 5.23
N LEU A 55 -4.18 -2.14 3.93
CA LEU A 55 -2.89 -2.35 3.28
C LEU A 55 -2.66 -1.38 2.13
N PHE A 56 -1.39 -1.16 1.81
CA PHE A 56 -0.95 -0.49 0.59
C PHE A 56 0.29 -1.19 0.03
N HIS A 57 0.54 -1.03 -1.27
CA HIS A 57 1.75 -1.56 -1.90
C HIS A 57 2.25 -0.69 -3.05
N GLY A 58 3.54 -0.83 -3.36
CA GLY A 58 4.23 -0.12 -4.44
C GLY A 58 4.35 -0.89 -5.75
N TRP A 59 3.83 -2.13 -5.83
CA TRP A 59 3.91 -2.94 -7.04
C TRP A 59 2.79 -2.62 -8.04
N ASN A 60 3.05 -1.72 -8.98
CA ASN A 60 2.14 -1.43 -10.08
C ASN A 60 2.64 -2.09 -11.37
N CYS A 61 2.01 -3.21 -11.77
CA CYS A 61 2.40 -3.98 -12.96
C CYS A 61 2.36 -3.17 -14.26
N ALA A 62 1.49 -2.17 -14.36
CA ALA A 62 1.36 -1.35 -15.57
C ALA A 62 2.51 -0.35 -15.76
N GLU A 63 3.30 -0.10 -14.72
CA GLU A 63 4.33 0.95 -14.69
C GLU A 63 5.74 0.39 -14.41
N LEU A 64 5.92 -0.94 -14.42
CA LEU A 64 7.22 -1.55 -14.08
C LEU A 64 8.34 -1.14 -15.03
N ASP A 65 8.02 -0.88 -16.30
CA ASP A 65 8.98 -0.45 -17.32
C ASP A 65 9.22 1.07 -17.32
N ALA A 66 8.49 1.82 -16.49
CA ALA A 66 8.55 3.28 -16.40
C ALA A 66 9.33 3.80 -15.17
N ILE A 67 9.95 2.90 -14.40
CA ILE A 67 10.63 3.23 -13.13
C ILE A 67 12.10 2.79 -13.14
N ALA A 68 12.94 3.51 -12.40
CA ALA A 68 14.36 3.19 -12.31
C ALA A 68 14.64 1.85 -11.62
N LEU A 69 13.81 1.47 -10.64
CA LEU A 69 13.94 0.22 -9.92
C LEU A 69 12.56 -0.28 -9.42
N PRO A 70 12.18 -1.54 -9.69
CA PRO A 70 10.98 -2.14 -9.12
C PRO A 70 11.06 -2.23 -7.59
N ALA A 71 9.95 -1.98 -6.91
CA ALA A 71 9.90 -1.95 -5.45
C ALA A 71 10.47 -3.24 -4.80
N CYS A 72 11.38 -3.07 -3.84
CA CYS A 72 11.89 -4.15 -3.00
C CYS A 72 10.98 -4.36 -1.78
N HIS A 73 10.75 -3.32 -0.99
CA HIS A 73 9.78 -3.30 0.11
C HIS A 73 8.37 -3.06 -0.45
N LEU A 74 7.65 -4.17 -0.65
CA LEU A 74 6.57 -4.24 -1.62
C LEU A 74 5.21 -3.88 -1.02
N LEU A 75 4.83 -4.51 0.10
CA LEU A 75 3.47 -4.43 0.68
C LEU A 75 3.53 -4.20 2.18
N TYR A 76 2.73 -3.25 2.66
CA TYR A 76 2.57 -2.88 4.07
C TYR A 76 1.12 -3.13 4.48
N GLN A 77 0.89 -3.94 5.51
CA GLN A 77 -0.43 -4.21 6.06
C GLN A 77 -0.47 -3.85 7.55
N PHE A 78 -1.42 -2.99 7.93
CA PHE A 78 -1.64 -2.61 9.32
C PHE A 78 -2.70 -3.48 9.98
N LEU A 79 -2.46 -3.82 11.25
CA LEU A 79 -3.32 -4.68 12.05
C LEU A 79 -3.63 -4.00 13.39
N PRO A 80 -4.61 -3.09 13.43
CA PRO A 80 -5.04 -2.47 14.69
C PRO A 80 -5.83 -3.47 15.55
N ASN A 81 -5.54 -3.47 16.84
CA ASN A 81 -6.30 -4.18 17.86
C ASN A 81 -7.12 -3.15 18.65
N ALA A 82 -8.43 -3.10 18.40
CA ALA A 82 -9.32 -2.13 19.03
C ALA A 82 -9.45 -2.31 20.55
N ALA A 83 -9.24 -3.54 21.06
CA ALA A 83 -9.35 -3.84 22.49
C ALA A 83 -8.13 -3.37 23.28
N THR A 84 -6.92 -3.62 22.77
CA THR A 84 -5.67 -3.22 23.43
C THR A 84 -5.19 -1.82 23.04
N ARG A 85 -5.81 -1.22 22.01
CA ARG A 85 -5.36 0.04 21.38
C ARG A 85 -3.91 -0.04 20.88
N GLU A 86 -3.51 -1.22 20.43
CA GLU A 86 -2.22 -1.46 19.80
C GLU A 86 -2.35 -1.58 18.27
N ILE A 87 -1.31 -1.22 17.53
CA ILE A 87 -1.26 -1.42 16.08
C ILE A 87 0.01 -2.15 15.70
N SER A 88 -0.13 -3.14 14.82
CA SER A 88 0.98 -3.92 14.28
C SER A 88 1.14 -3.68 12.78
N LEU A 89 2.33 -3.98 12.25
CA LEU A 89 2.66 -3.91 10.82
C LEU A 89 3.20 -5.25 10.34
N CYS A 90 2.69 -5.73 9.21
CA CYS A 90 3.33 -6.74 8.40
C CYS A 90 3.92 -6.08 7.15
N LEU A 91 5.19 -6.32 6.88
CA LEU A 91 5.87 -5.87 5.67
C LEU A 91 6.33 -7.07 4.86
N TYR A 92 5.99 -7.11 3.58
CA TYR A 92 6.52 -8.07 2.61
C TYR A 92 7.59 -7.42 1.73
N ILE A 93 8.76 -8.04 1.69
CA ILE A 93 9.92 -7.66 0.90
C ILE A 93 10.11 -8.69 -0.20
N ARG A 94 10.17 -8.25 -1.45
CA ARG A 94 10.42 -9.14 -2.60
C ARG A 94 11.86 -9.66 -2.60
N SER A 95 12.83 -8.79 -2.32
CA SER A 95 14.26 -9.05 -2.45
C SER A 95 15.05 -8.18 -1.48
N ASN A 96 16.00 -8.76 -0.74
CA ASN A 96 16.73 -8.03 0.29
C ASN A 96 18.17 -8.50 0.45
N ASP A 97 19.11 -7.55 0.28
CA ASP A 97 20.45 -7.66 0.83
C ASP A 97 20.38 -7.58 2.36
N ILE A 98 20.74 -8.66 3.02
CA ILE A 98 20.68 -8.78 4.48
C ILE A 98 21.74 -7.92 5.17
N GLY A 99 22.88 -7.66 4.54
CA GLY A 99 23.95 -6.86 5.12
C GLY A 99 23.60 -5.37 5.17
N LEU A 100 23.19 -4.81 4.03
CA LEU A 100 22.97 -3.37 3.88
C LEU A 100 21.49 -2.97 3.89
N GLY A 101 20.64 -3.73 3.20
CA GLY A 101 19.25 -3.35 2.97
C GLY A 101 18.34 -3.64 4.16
N ALA A 102 18.46 -4.83 4.75
CA ALA A 102 17.55 -5.26 5.82
C ALA A 102 17.55 -4.32 7.04
N PRO A 103 18.70 -3.86 7.58
CA PRO A 103 18.71 -2.91 8.69
C PRO A 103 17.98 -1.60 8.36
N PHE A 104 18.20 -1.09 7.14
CA PHE A 104 17.57 0.14 6.68
C PHE A 104 16.05 -0.02 6.58
N ASN A 105 15.57 -1.05 5.90
CA ASN A 105 14.14 -1.28 5.71
C ASN A 105 13.41 -1.59 7.01
N MET A 106 14.05 -2.28 7.96
CA MET A 106 13.47 -2.50 9.29
C MET A 106 13.29 -1.18 10.05
N ALA A 107 14.28 -0.29 10.01
CA ALA A 107 14.20 1.02 10.65
C ALA A 107 13.10 1.90 10.02
N GLU A 108 13.03 1.95 8.68
CA GLU A 108 12.00 2.69 7.94
C GLU A 108 10.58 2.23 8.29
N ALA A 109 10.36 0.91 8.27
CA ALA A 109 9.05 0.33 8.52
C ALA A 109 8.61 0.48 10.00
N ALA A 110 9.56 0.33 10.94
CA ALA A 110 9.31 0.62 12.35
C ALA A 110 8.96 2.10 12.55
N ALA A 111 9.72 3.02 11.94
CA ALA A 111 9.43 4.45 12.01
C ALA A 111 8.03 4.78 11.43
N LEU A 112 7.66 4.17 10.31
CA LEU A 112 6.33 4.31 9.73
C LEU A 112 5.23 3.78 10.67
N LEU A 113 5.40 2.60 11.28
CA LEU A 113 4.44 2.05 12.24
C LEU A 113 4.26 3.01 13.44
N HIS A 114 5.35 3.60 13.93
CA HIS A 114 5.30 4.59 15.01
C HIS A 114 4.58 5.88 14.62
N LEU A 115 4.83 6.39 13.41
CA LEU A 115 4.13 7.56 12.88
C LEU A 115 2.63 7.30 12.71
N VAL A 116 2.27 6.16 12.10
CA VAL A 116 0.87 5.77 11.90
C VAL A 116 0.18 5.60 13.25
N GLY A 117 0.79 4.85 14.18
CA GLY A 117 0.25 4.68 15.53
C GLY A 117 -0.01 6.02 16.23
N ARG A 118 0.94 6.97 16.13
CA ARG A 118 0.77 8.32 16.68
C ARG A 118 -0.43 9.05 16.07
N LEU A 119 -0.58 9.03 14.75
CA LEU A 119 -1.63 9.78 14.05
C LEU A 119 -3.01 9.14 14.21
N THR A 120 -3.09 7.84 14.45
CA THR A 120 -4.36 7.11 14.59
C THR A 120 -4.73 6.79 16.05
N GLY A 121 -3.89 7.18 17.02
CA GLY A 121 -4.13 6.95 18.45
C GLY A 121 -3.96 5.49 18.89
N TYR A 122 -3.03 4.77 18.28
CA TYR A 122 -2.67 3.39 18.63
C TYR A 122 -1.20 3.29 19.06
N THR A 123 -0.91 2.43 20.03
CA THR A 123 0.46 2.13 20.45
C THR A 123 1.09 1.11 19.49
N PRO A 124 2.25 1.39 18.88
CA PRO A 124 2.98 0.40 18.07
C PRO A 124 3.28 -0.88 18.85
N ARG A 125 3.10 -2.04 18.21
CA ARG A 125 3.28 -3.34 18.87
C ARG A 125 4.16 -4.30 18.09
N TRP A 126 3.57 -5.12 17.20
CA TRP A 126 4.33 -6.11 16.46
C TRP A 126 4.73 -5.57 15.10
N PHE A 127 5.96 -5.85 14.71
CA PHE A 127 6.45 -5.63 13.36
C PHE A 127 6.96 -6.96 12.81
N SER A 128 6.22 -7.51 11.85
CA SER A 128 6.55 -8.76 11.17
C SER A 128 7.16 -8.44 9.80
N TYR A 129 8.37 -8.96 9.56
CA TYR A 129 9.16 -8.70 8.36
C TYR A 129 9.29 -9.99 7.53
N PHE A 130 8.56 -10.07 6.43
CA PHE A 130 8.55 -11.22 5.53
C PHE A 130 9.46 -10.94 4.34
N ILE A 131 10.40 -11.84 4.06
CA ILE A 131 11.35 -11.71 2.95
C ILE A 131 11.12 -12.84 1.96
N GLY A 132 11.01 -12.51 0.68
CA GLY A 132 10.99 -13.46 -0.43
C GLY A 132 12.39 -13.97 -0.74
N ASP A 133 13.16 -13.21 -1.51
CA ASP A 133 14.58 -13.48 -1.78
C ASP A 133 15.46 -12.77 -0.74
N ALA A 134 16.08 -13.56 0.15
CA ALA A 134 17.02 -13.09 1.16
C ALA A 134 18.43 -13.51 0.78
N HIS A 135 19.34 -12.55 0.59
CA HIS A 135 20.69 -12.83 0.13
C HIS A 135 21.75 -11.95 0.81
N ILE A 136 22.99 -12.42 0.74
CA ILE A 136 24.20 -11.68 1.11
C ILE A 136 25.09 -11.68 -0.13
N TYR A 137 25.64 -10.52 -0.49
CA TYR A 137 26.63 -10.46 -1.56
C TYR A 137 27.97 -11.03 -1.09
N GLU A 138 28.68 -11.75 -1.97
CA GLU A 138 29.96 -12.39 -1.64
C GLU A 138 31.01 -11.38 -1.15
N ASN A 139 31.01 -10.16 -1.70
CA ASN A 139 31.89 -9.07 -1.29
C ASN A 139 31.47 -8.39 0.03
N HIS A 140 30.44 -8.88 0.73
CA HIS A 140 30.02 -8.41 2.05
C HIS A 140 30.35 -9.42 3.18
N LEU A 141 31.13 -10.48 2.90
CA LEU A 141 31.42 -11.53 3.88
C LEU A 141 32.49 -11.16 4.93
N ASP A 142 33.41 -10.26 4.60
CA ASP A 142 34.47 -9.75 5.49
C ASP A 142 34.02 -8.51 6.27
#